data_AF-A0A291QM47-F1
#
_entry.id   AF-A0A291QM47-F1
#
_cell.length_a   1.000
_cell.length_b   1.000
_cell.length_c   1.000
_cell.angle_alpha   90.00
_cell.angle_beta   90.00
_cell.angle_gamma   90.00
#
_symmetry.space_group_name_H-M   'P 1'
#
loop_
_entity.id
_entity.type
_entity.pdbx_description
1 polymer ?
#
loop_
_entity_poly.entity_id
_entity_poly.type
_entity_poly.pdbx_seq_one_letter_code
_entity_poly.pdbx_strand_id
1 'polypeptide(L)'
;MRPITLGLSLGAAALLLAAGAVAPAAAAPDAPANNGKAMTWTLLADGPAGTVRVGGGPLSDAYTGDTATTAVLPVLCLKVDNSPVPAGITPDFYAGWARGTVAASNPIRGNRLTSRAVADGVCANTFGAGWRMAEFHDGRYGPNLESSGGWSYWAKGDVPLGTRFWTAINDQPANPWN
;
A
#
# COMPACT_ATOMS: atom_id res chain seq x y z
N MET A 1 -27.31 -69.21 -22.56
CA MET A 1 -26.00 -69.19 -21.85
C MET A 1 -25.83 -67.81 -21.23
N ARG A 2 -25.79 -67.72 -19.90
CA ARG A 2 -25.70 -66.46 -19.13
C ARG A 2 -24.25 -66.24 -18.66
N PRO A 3 -23.70 -65.02 -18.74
CA PRO A 3 -22.61 -64.58 -17.85
C PRO A 3 -23.14 -63.47 -16.91
N ILE A 4 -23.32 -63.74 -15.62
CA ILE A 4 -22.39 -63.54 -14.49
C ILE A 4 -21.92 -62.08 -14.37
N THR A 5 -22.62 -61.35 -13.49
CA THR A 5 -22.27 -60.03 -12.96
C THR A 5 -21.30 -60.20 -11.80
N LEU A 6 -20.10 -59.61 -11.86
CA LEU A 6 -19.20 -59.46 -10.71
C LEU A 6 -19.33 -58.05 -10.17
N GLY A 7 -19.87 -57.92 -8.95
CA GLY A 7 -19.82 -56.69 -8.16
C GLY A 7 -18.50 -56.61 -7.40
N LEU A 8 -17.87 -55.44 -7.40
CA LEU A 8 -16.81 -55.09 -6.46
C LEU A 8 -17.29 -53.89 -5.61
N SER A 9 -17.09 -54.05 -4.31
CA SER A 9 -17.56 -53.21 -3.21
C SER A 9 -16.88 -51.84 -3.14
N LEU A 10 -17.69 -50.81 -2.89
CA LEU A 10 -17.24 -49.47 -2.48
C LEU A 10 -16.87 -49.51 -0.99
N GLY A 11 -15.58 -49.41 -0.68
CA GLY A 11 -15.12 -49.10 0.68
C GLY A 11 -15.22 -47.60 0.94
N ALA A 12 -16.20 -47.16 1.72
CA ALA A 12 -16.31 -45.78 2.17
C ALA A 12 -15.34 -45.54 3.33
N ALA A 13 -14.24 -44.83 3.08
CA ALA A 13 -13.37 -44.31 4.14
C ALA A 13 -14.02 -43.04 4.72
N ALA A 14 -14.48 -43.12 5.97
CA ALA A 14 -15.00 -41.96 6.70
C ALA A 14 -13.83 -41.06 7.15
N LEU A 15 -13.69 -39.90 6.52
CA LEU A 15 -12.76 -38.85 6.95
C LEU A 15 -13.39 -38.09 8.14
N LEU A 16 -12.83 -38.27 9.34
CA LEU A 16 -13.18 -37.46 10.52
C LEU A 16 -12.55 -36.07 10.36
N LEU A 17 -13.37 -35.07 10.01
CA LEU A 17 -12.98 -33.66 10.05
C LEU A 17 -12.96 -33.19 11.51
N ALA A 18 -11.77 -33.05 12.09
CA ALA A 18 -11.60 -32.35 13.36
C ALA A 18 -11.86 -30.86 13.15
N ALA A 19 -12.98 -30.36 13.68
CA ALA A 19 -13.28 -28.93 13.71
C ALA A 19 -12.35 -28.24 14.74
N GLY A 20 -11.26 -27.66 14.26
CA GLY A 20 -10.42 -26.77 15.07
C GLY A 20 -11.16 -25.47 15.35
N ALA A 21 -11.34 -25.12 16.62
CA ALA A 21 -11.85 -23.82 17.03
C ALA A 21 -10.80 -22.75 16.69
N VAL A 22 -11.11 -21.88 15.74
CA VAL A 22 -10.29 -20.71 15.43
C VAL A 22 -10.55 -19.66 16.51
N ALA A 23 -9.58 -19.44 17.40
CA ALA A 23 -9.66 -18.34 18.36
C ALA A 23 -9.60 -17.00 17.58
N PRO A 24 -10.46 -16.02 17.89
CA PRO A 24 -10.35 -14.70 17.28
C PRO A 24 -9.03 -14.06 17.69
N ALA A 25 -8.30 -13.50 16.71
CA ALA A 25 -7.14 -12.68 16.99
C ALA A 25 -7.56 -11.50 17.87
N ALA A 26 -6.87 -11.31 19.00
CA ALA A 26 -7.07 -10.14 19.83
C ALA A 26 -6.79 -8.88 19.00
N ALA A 27 -7.70 -7.90 19.05
CA ALA A 27 -7.50 -6.61 18.41
C ALA A 27 -6.24 -5.95 19.00
N ALA A 28 -5.37 -5.44 18.12
CA ALA A 28 -4.25 -4.62 18.56
C ALA A 28 -4.77 -3.39 19.32
N PRO A 29 -4.07 -2.90 20.36
CA PRO A 29 -4.45 -1.68 21.03
C PRO A 29 -4.53 -0.52 20.04
N ASP A 30 -5.45 0.41 20.28
CA ASP A 30 -5.56 1.63 19.49
C ASP A 30 -4.21 2.35 19.50
N ALA A 31 -3.73 2.66 18.30
CA ALA A 31 -2.53 3.46 18.10
C ALA A 31 -2.69 4.80 18.85
N PRO A 32 -1.63 5.34 19.50
CA PRO A 32 -1.71 6.64 20.14
C PRO A 32 -2.24 7.70 19.16
N ALA A 33 -3.17 8.54 19.62
CA ALA A 33 -3.65 9.65 18.82
C ALA A 33 -2.45 10.49 18.36
N ASN A 34 -2.35 10.71 17.06
CA ASN A 34 -1.23 11.40 16.40
C ASN A 34 -1.17 12.92 16.68
N ASN A 35 -1.76 13.38 17.80
CA ASN A 35 -1.95 14.78 18.17
C ASN A 35 -2.59 15.63 17.04
N GLY A 36 -3.43 15.01 16.21
CA GLY A 36 -4.05 15.64 15.05
C GLY A 36 -3.08 15.90 13.90
N LYS A 37 -1.97 15.15 13.79
CA LYS A 37 -1.01 15.23 12.68
C LYS A 37 -0.87 13.90 11.94
N ALA A 38 -0.60 13.94 10.66
CA ALA A 38 -0.29 12.75 9.88
C ALA A 38 0.99 12.93 9.08
N MET A 39 1.59 11.80 8.74
CA MET A 39 2.75 11.72 7.87
C MET A 39 2.38 12.23 6.48
N THR A 40 3.27 13.03 5.90
CA THR A 40 3.17 13.43 4.50
C THR A 40 4.46 13.16 3.75
N TRP A 41 4.31 12.86 2.47
CA TRP A 41 5.42 12.71 1.53
C TRP A 41 5.41 13.86 0.53
N THR A 42 6.47 13.96 -0.26
CA THR A 42 6.60 14.91 -1.35
C THR A 42 7.24 14.28 -2.59
N LEU A 43 7.15 14.96 -3.73
CA LEU A 43 7.98 14.65 -4.89
C LEU A 43 9.43 15.05 -4.57
N LEU A 44 10.34 14.08 -4.60
CA LEU A 44 11.76 14.29 -4.33
C LEU A 44 12.56 14.58 -5.61
N ALA A 45 12.25 13.89 -6.71
CA ALA A 45 12.97 14.04 -7.96
C ALA A 45 12.20 13.44 -9.15
N ASP A 46 12.45 13.97 -10.34
CA ASP A 46 12.16 13.30 -11.60
C ASP A 46 13.25 12.28 -11.92
N GLY A 47 12.87 11.22 -12.63
CA GLY A 47 13.74 10.12 -13.02
C GLY A 47 13.68 9.81 -14.51
N PRO A 48 14.44 8.81 -14.96
CA PRO A 48 14.43 8.39 -16.36
C PRO A 48 13.07 7.82 -16.76
N ALA A 49 12.76 7.85 -18.05
CA ALA A 49 11.60 7.19 -18.64
C ALA A 49 10.23 7.55 -17.99
N GLY A 50 10.04 8.81 -17.59
CA GLY A 50 8.78 9.27 -16.99
C GLY A 50 8.52 8.68 -15.61
N THR A 51 9.60 8.44 -14.86
CA THR A 51 9.52 8.04 -13.47
C THR A 51 9.68 9.23 -12.55
N VAL A 52 9.17 9.07 -11.34
CA VAL A 52 9.31 10.03 -10.24
C VAL A 52 9.72 9.30 -8.99
N ARG A 53 10.46 9.98 -8.12
CA ARG A 53 10.74 9.54 -6.76
C ARG A 53 9.89 10.32 -5.78
N VAL A 54 9.04 9.62 -5.04
CA VAL A 54 8.23 10.17 -3.95
C VAL A 54 8.75 9.64 -2.63
N GLY A 55 8.70 10.45 -1.58
CA GLY A 55 9.24 10.06 -0.28
C GLY A 55 9.08 11.14 0.78
N GLY A 56 9.53 10.82 1.99
CA GLY A 56 9.36 11.70 3.14
C GLY A 56 10.21 12.98 3.10
N GLY A 57 11.40 12.91 2.50
CA GLY A 57 12.37 14.02 2.55
C GLY A 57 12.73 14.42 4.00
N PRO A 58 13.26 15.62 4.23
CA PRO A 58 13.68 16.05 5.57
C PRO A 58 12.53 16.43 6.52
N LEU A 59 11.29 16.47 6.02
CA LEU A 59 10.13 17.02 6.75
C LEU A 59 9.09 15.96 7.14
N SER A 60 9.26 14.70 6.73
CA SER A 60 8.29 13.65 7.06
C SER A 60 8.60 13.05 8.42
N ASP A 61 7.55 12.80 9.21
CA ASP A 61 7.64 12.04 10.45
C ASP A 61 6.71 10.83 10.35
N ALA A 62 7.33 9.66 10.16
CA ALA A 62 6.64 8.38 10.04
C ALA A 62 6.12 7.84 11.39
N TYR A 63 6.60 8.38 12.51
CA TYR A 63 6.27 7.88 13.84
C TYR A 63 5.09 8.63 14.47
N THR A 64 5.09 9.97 14.37
CA THR A 64 4.05 10.80 15.01
C THR A 64 3.33 11.75 14.05
N GLY A 65 3.72 11.77 12.78
CA GLY A 65 3.15 12.66 11.77
C GLY A 65 3.72 14.08 11.81
N ASP A 66 3.89 14.67 10.63
CA ASP A 66 4.51 15.98 10.47
C ASP A 66 3.51 17.12 10.16
N THR A 67 2.32 16.79 9.64
CA THR A 67 1.38 17.77 9.12
C THR A 67 0.01 17.67 9.80
N ALA A 68 -0.55 18.79 10.26
CA ALA A 68 -1.88 18.83 10.87
C ALA A 68 -2.96 18.25 9.93
N THR A 69 -3.83 17.36 10.42
CA THR A 69 -4.90 16.71 9.63
C THR A 69 -5.96 17.71 9.13
N THR A 70 -5.95 18.94 9.62
CA THR A 70 -6.78 20.03 9.08
C THR A 70 -6.26 20.61 7.76
N ALA A 71 -4.99 20.34 7.41
CA ALA A 71 -4.39 20.76 6.14
C ALA A 71 -5.12 20.13 4.93
N VAL A 72 -5.09 20.82 3.80
CA VAL A 72 -5.70 20.36 2.53
C VAL A 72 -4.57 19.96 1.59
N LEU A 73 -4.35 18.66 1.42
CA LEU A 73 -3.30 18.10 0.56
C LEU A 73 -3.88 17.02 -0.34
N PRO A 74 -3.34 16.81 -1.55
CA PRO A 74 -3.62 15.62 -2.35
C PRO A 74 -3.34 14.33 -1.58
N VAL A 75 -4.00 13.23 -1.97
CA VAL A 75 -3.60 11.87 -1.60
C VAL A 75 -2.61 11.38 -2.66
N LEU A 76 -1.49 10.80 -2.23
CA LEU A 76 -0.61 10.07 -3.13
C LEU A 76 -1.30 8.74 -3.45
N CYS A 77 -1.70 8.58 -4.71
CA CYS A 77 -2.39 7.39 -5.19
C CYS A 77 -1.42 6.51 -5.98
N LEU A 78 -1.50 5.20 -5.79
CA LEU A 78 -0.70 4.20 -6.47
C LEU A 78 -1.61 3.16 -7.13
N LYS A 79 -1.28 2.81 -8.37
CA LYS A 79 -1.75 1.59 -9.03
C LYS A 79 -0.56 0.69 -9.32
N VAL A 80 -0.52 -0.46 -8.67
CA VAL A 80 0.47 -1.51 -8.92
C VAL A 80 0.04 -2.30 -10.15
N ASP A 81 0.92 -2.37 -11.15
CA ASP A 81 0.69 -3.09 -12.42
C ASP A 81 1.79 -4.11 -12.72
N ASN A 82 2.72 -4.31 -11.77
CA ASN A 82 3.90 -5.18 -11.90
C ASN A 82 4.85 -4.76 -13.03
N SER A 83 4.89 -3.47 -13.37
CA SER A 83 5.88 -2.91 -14.30
C SER A 83 7.31 -3.30 -13.89
N PRO A 84 8.18 -3.68 -14.84
CA PRO A 84 9.59 -3.90 -14.56
C PRO A 84 10.28 -2.59 -14.15
N VAL A 85 11.40 -2.70 -13.45
CA VAL A 85 12.24 -1.55 -13.11
C VAL A 85 12.79 -0.94 -14.41
N PRO A 86 12.58 0.36 -14.68
CA PRO A 86 13.18 1.01 -15.84
C PRO A 86 14.70 1.07 -15.76
N ALA A 87 15.37 1.08 -16.91
CA ALA A 87 16.81 1.26 -16.98
C ALA A 87 17.23 2.58 -16.29
N GLY A 88 18.34 2.54 -15.54
CA GLY A 88 18.85 3.70 -14.79
C GLY A 88 18.30 3.83 -13.36
N ILE A 89 17.41 2.93 -12.92
CA ILE A 89 16.98 2.83 -11.53
C ILE A 89 17.54 1.53 -10.93
N THR A 90 18.20 1.65 -9.78
CA THR A 90 18.63 0.51 -8.95
C THR A 90 17.89 0.61 -7.61
N PRO A 91 16.83 -0.18 -7.39
CA PRO A 91 16.06 -0.11 -6.16
C PRO A 91 16.86 -0.64 -4.97
N ASP A 92 16.70 0.01 -3.82
CA ASP A 92 17.25 -0.42 -2.55
C ASP A 92 16.21 -0.27 -1.41
N PHE A 93 16.64 -0.50 -0.17
CA PHE A 93 15.78 -0.41 1.01
C PHE A 93 15.20 1.00 1.24
N TYR A 94 15.88 2.07 0.82
CA TYR A 94 15.45 3.45 1.04
C TYR A 94 14.77 4.07 -0.18
N ALA A 95 14.98 3.51 -1.37
CA ALA A 95 14.51 4.00 -2.65
C ALA A 95 14.06 2.83 -3.54
N GLY A 96 13.03 2.12 -3.09
CA GLY A 96 12.50 0.95 -3.79
C GLY A 96 11.82 1.29 -5.14
N TRP A 97 11.32 0.27 -5.83
CA TRP A 97 10.46 0.41 -7.01
C TRP A 97 9.03 -0.02 -6.68
N ALA A 98 8.06 0.86 -6.91
CA ALA A 98 6.64 0.60 -6.59
C ALA A 98 5.96 -0.41 -7.51
N ARG A 99 6.60 -0.79 -8.62
CA ARG A 99 6.04 -1.69 -9.65
C ARG A 99 4.72 -1.18 -10.22
N GLY A 100 4.64 0.13 -10.46
CA GLY A 100 3.38 0.78 -10.77
C GLY A 100 3.50 2.25 -11.13
N THR A 101 2.34 2.89 -11.14
CA THR A 101 2.17 4.30 -11.45
C THR A 101 1.61 5.05 -10.25
N VAL A 102 2.19 6.21 -9.94
CA VAL A 102 1.67 7.15 -8.95
C VAL A 102 1.02 8.37 -9.61
N ALA A 103 0.06 8.95 -8.91
CA ALA A 103 -0.57 10.21 -9.25
C ALA A 103 -1.07 10.92 -7.98
N ALA A 104 -1.20 12.24 -8.03
CA ALA A 104 -1.77 13.03 -6.94
C ALA A 104 -3.26 13.28 -7.19
N SER A 105 -4.12 12.96 -6.21
CA SER A 105 -5.55 13.27 -6.30
C SER A 105 -5.82 14.78 -6.24
N ASN A 106 -7.10 15.17 -6.36
CA ASN A 106 -7.51 16.50 -5.89
C ASN A 106 -7.22 16.66 -4.38
N PRO A 107 -6.86 17.86 -3.90
CA PRO A 107 -6.61 18.09 -2.48
C PRO A 107 -7.81 17.81 -1.58
N ILE A 108 -7.58 17.14 -0.45
CA ILE A 108 -8.59 16.82 0.56
C ILE A 108 -8.05 17.13 1.96
N ARG A 109 -8.94 17.52 2.89
CA ARG A 109 -8.57 17.65 4.30
C ARG A 109 -8.20 16.28 4.87
N GLY A 110 -7.07 16.18 5.55
CA GLY A 110 -6.61 14.93 6.18
C GLY A 110 -7.67 14.32 7.10
N ASN A 111 -8.38 15.12 7.88
CA ASN A 111 -9.45 14.67 8.78
C ASN A 111 -10.71 14.12 8.09
N ARG A 112 -10.79 14.14 6.76
CA ARG A 112 -11.80 13.41 5.98
C ARG A 112 -11.36 11.98 5.65
N LEU A 113 -10.07 11.67 5.77
CA LEU A 113 -9.51 10.35 5.57
C LEU A 113 -9.62 9.56 6.88
N THR A 114 -10.82 9.07 7.18
CA THR A 114 -11.16 8.43 8.47
C THR A 114 -10.79 6.94 8.54
N SER A 115 -10.29 6.36 7.45
CA SER A 115 -9.75 5.00 7.41
C SER A 115 -8.95 4.77 6.14
N ARG A 116 -8.19 3.67 6.10
CA ARG A 116 -7.54 3.20 4.88
C ARG A 116 -8.52 3.03 3.73
N ALA A 117 -9.70 2.44 3.98
CA ALA A 117 -10.72 2.21 2.95
C ALA A 117 -11.25 3.53 2.37
N VAL A 118 -11.42 4.57 3.19
CA VAL A 118 -11.83 5.90 2.72
C VAL A 118 -10.74 6.52 1.86
N ALA A 119 -9.47 6.43 2.28
CA ALA A 119 -8.37 6.98 1.50
C ALA A 119 -8.13 6.24 0.17
N ASP A 120 -8.25 4.91 0.17
CA ASP A 120 -8.24 4.11 -1.06
C ASP A 120 -9.41 4.49 -1.96
N GLY A 121 -10.59 4.74 -1.39
CA GLY A 121 -11.76 5.24 -2.11
C GLY A 121 -11.54 6.58 -2.80
N VAL A 122 -10.77 7.51 -2.21
CA VAL A 122 -10.37 8.77 -2.88
C VAL A 122 -9.61 8.45 -4.17
N CYS A 123 -8.64 7.54 -4.10
CA CYS A 123 -7.83 7.16 -5.26
C CYS A 123 -8.64 6.40 -6.32
N ALA A 124 -9.46 5.44 -5.90
CA ALA A 124 -10.30 4.67 -6.81
C ALA A 124 -11.35 5.54 -7.52
N ASN A 125 -11.96 6.50 -6.80
CA ASN A 125 -12.92 7.42 -7.40
C ASN A 125 -12.28 8.43 -8.36
N THR A 126 -11.01 8.79 -8.13
CA THR A 126 -10.28 9.75 -8.97
C THR A 126 -9.73 9.10 -10.24
N PHE A 127 -9.18 7.89 -10.12
CA PHE A 127 -8.39 7.27 -11.19
C PHE A 127 -8.90 5.90 -11.66
N GLY A 128 -9.97 5.39 -11.04
CA GLY A 128 -10.61 4.12 -11.39
C GLY A 128 -10.14 2.93 -10.54
N ALA A 129 -10.71 1.76 -10.83
CA ALA A 129 -10.43 0.53 -10.09
C ALA A 129 -8.94 0.16 -10.06
N GLY A 130 -8.49 -0.34 -8.89
CA GLY A 130 -7.11 -0.77 -8.64
C GLY A 130 -6.17 0.33 -8.16
N TRP A 131 -6.61 1.59 -8.17
CA TRP A 131 -5.90 2.69 -7.50
C TRP A 131 -6.23 2.70 -6.00
N ARG A 132 -5.22 2.94 -5.19
CA ARG A 132 -5.33 3.03 -3.73
C ARG A 132 -4.39 4.09 -3.19
N MET A 133 -4.58 4.50 -1.93
CA MET A 133 -3.59 5.34 -1.27
C MET A 133 -2.25 4.59 -1.26
N ALA A 134 -1.18 5.30 -1.59
CA ALA A 134 0.15 4.76 -1.54
C ALA A 134 0.61 4.63 -0.10
N GLU A 135 1.46 3.65 0.16
CA GLU A 135 1.88 3.22 1.48
C GLU A 135 3.40 3.27 1.58
N PHE A 136 3.91 3.62 2.75
CA PHE A 136 5.32 3.86 3.05
C PHE A 136 6.24 2.74 2.56
N HIS A 137 5.78 1.49 2.66
CA HIS A 137 6.51 0.29 2.27
C HIS A 137 6.18 -0.25 0.87
N ASP A 138 5.56 0.54 -0.01
CA ASP A 138 5.23 0.09 -1.37
C ASP A 138 6.47 -0.15 -2.26
N GLY A 139 7.60 0.48 -1.92
CA GLY A 139 8.87 0.31 -2.61
C GLY A 139 9.46 -1.09 -2.44
N ARG A 140 9.81 -1.72 -3.57
CA ARG A 140 10.40 -3.07 -3.61
C ARG A 140 11.83 -3.07 -4.10
N TYR A 141 12.64 -3.98 -3.59
CA TYR A 141 14.04 -4.14 -3.98
C TYR A 141 14.49 -5.60 -3.88
N GLY A 142 15.73 -5.85 -4.31
CA GLY A 142 16.30 -7.19 -4.43
C GLY A 142 16.28 -7.71 -5.88
N PRO A 143 17.03 -8.79 -6.19
CA PRO A 143 17.13 -9.33 -7.55
C PRO A 143 15.78 -9.63 -8.22
N ASN A 144 14.75 -9.94 -7.42
CA ASN A 144 13.40 -10.27 -7.89
C ASN A 144 12.31 -9.38 -7.29
N LEU A 145 12.68 -8.21 -6.73
CA LEU A 145 11.76 -7.29 -6.03
C LEU A 145 10.99 -7.95 -4.88
N GLU A 146 11.63 -8.89 -4.21
CA GLU A 146 11.07 -9.73 -3.14
C GLU A 146 11.01 -9.03 -1.78
N SER A 147 11.85 -8.01 -1.58
CA SER A 147 11.94 -7.27 -0.31
C SER A 147 11.19 -5.94 -0.38
N SER A 148 10.71 -5.45 0.76
CA SER A 148 10.10 -4.12 0.91
C SER A 148 10.99 -3.22 1.75
N GLY A 149 11.08 -1.96 1.33
CA GLY A 149 11.83 -0.91 2.01
C GLY A 149 10.90 0.17 2.57
N GLY A 150 11.43 1.37 2.77
CA GLY A 150 10.66 2.53 3.19
C GLY A 150 11.33 3.84 2.78
N TRP A 151 10.84 4.96 3.33
CA TRP A 151 11.39 6.32 3.17
C TRP A 151 11.20 6.98 1.80
N SER A 152 11.32 6.23 0.71
CA SER A 152 10.94 6.67 -0.63
C SER A 152 10.79 5.49 -1.60
N TYR A 153 10.16 5.74 -2.74
CA TYR A 153 10.24 4.83 -3.88
C TYR A 153 10.11 5.57 -5.20
N TRP A 154 10.66 4.93 -6.23
CA TRP A 154 10.43 5.24 -7.63
C TRP A 154 9.13 4.62 -8.10
N ALA A 155 8.42 5.32 -8.99
CA ALA A 155 7.26 4.83 -9.72
C ALA A 155 7.18 5.52 -11.09
N LYS A 156 6.40 4.99 -12.03
CA LYS A 156 5.95 5.80 -13.17
C LYS A 156 5.05 6.91 -12.65
N GLY A 157 5.06 8.08 -13.28
CA GLY A 157 4.10 9.12 -12.91
C GLY A 157 4.55 10.49 -13.35
N ASP A 158 3.61 11.40 -13.28
CA ASP A 158 3.84 12.83 -13.41
C ASP A 158 3.14 13.50 -12.24
N VAL A 159 3.92 14.16 -11.39
CA VAL A 159 3.43 14.85 -10.21
C VAL A 159 4.21 16.16 -10.13
N PRO A 160 3.57 17.33 -9.91
CA PRO A 160 4.29 18.58 -9.87
C PRO A 160 5.35 18.60 -8.76
N LEU A 161 6.53 19.13 -9.07
CA LEU A 161 7.65 19.21 -8.13
C LEU A 161 7.31 20.01 -6.88
N GLY A 162 7.69 19.47 -5.72
CA GLY A 162 7.39 20.04 -4.41
C GLY A 162 5.95 19.82 -3.92
N THR A 163 5.10 19.10 -4.67
CA THR A 163 3.77 18.74 -4.15
C THR A 163 3.92 17.87 -2.92
N ARG A 164 3.19 18.18 -1.84
CA ARG A 164 3.07 17.31 -0.67
C ARG A 164 1.77 16.53 -0.71
N PHE A 165 1.82 15.31 -0.21
CA PHE A 165 0.70 14.38 -0.24
C PHE A 165 0.48 13.73 1.11
N TRP A 166 -0.77 13.39 1.40
CA TRP A 166 -1.07 12.33 2.35
C TRP A 166 -0.56 11.00 1.80
N THR A 167 0.13 10.24 2.64
CA THR A 167 0.59 8.87 2.37
C THR A 167 0.29 7.99 3.59
N ALA A 168 0.08 6.69 3.38
CA ALA A 168 -0.20 5.75 4.46
C ALA A 168 1.09 5.15 5.05
N ILE A 169 1.02 4.66 6.28
CA ILE A 169 1.98 3.75 6.91
C ILE A 169 1.22 2.74 7.77
N ASN A 170 1.51 1.45 7.64
CA ASN A 170 0.72 0.41 8.30
C ASN A 170 1.32 -0.09 9.63
N ASP A 171 2.56 0.26 9.93
CA ASP A 171 3.30 -0.18 11.13
C ASP A 171 3.56 0.95 12.13
N GLN A 172 3.06 2.16 11.86
CA GLN A 172 3.14 3.33 12.73
C GLN A 172 1.81 4.09 12.83
N PRO A 173 1.56 4.83 13.93
CA PRO A 173 0.32 5.57 14.16
C PRO A 173 0.29 6.94 13.46
N ALA A 174 0.90 7.09 12.27
CA ALA A 174 1.06 8.40 11.62
C ALA A 174 0.10 8.63 10.44
N ASN A 175 -1.04 7.96 10.38
CA ASN A 175 -2.05 8.21 9.35
C ASN A 175 -3.09 9.23 9.83
N PRO A 176 -3.83 9.90 8.92
CA PRO A 176 -4.89 10.84 9.32
C PRO A 176 -6.04 10.24 10.14
N TRP A 177 -6.19 8.91 10.15
CA TRP A 177 -7.21 8.18 10.90
C TRP A 177 -6.73 7.58 12.23
N ASN A 178 -5.47 7.83 12.60
CA ASN A 178 -4.98 7.58 13.95
C ASN A 178 -5.35 8.74 14.87
#